data_AF-A0A1C6HWE2-F1
#
_entry.id   AF-A0A1C6HWE2-F1
#
_cell.length_a   1.000
_cell.length_b   1.000
_cell.length_c   1.000
_cell.angle_alpha   90.00
_cell.angle_beta   90.00
_cell.angle_gamma   90.00
#
_symmetry.space_group_name_H-M   'P 1'
#
loop_
_entity.id
_entity.type
_entity.pdbx_description
1 polymer ?
#
loop_
_entity_poly.entity_id
_entity_poly.type
_entity_poly.pdbx_seq_one_letter_code
_entity_poly.pdbx_strand_id
1 'polypeptide(L)'
;MSELSVLKNMVRTGIVSSVNAGNRTARVTFSDKGESPIVSGELKVLKNAPFIPAQNAPQRTETESGGSGDAAFAGHSHAVKISPWLPSPGDYVLCIYLPTEDGDGFVIGGI
;
A
#
# COMPACT_ATOMS: atom_id res chain seq x y z
N MET A 1 -30.91 -4.90 3.83
CA MET A 1 -29.91 -4.94 4.93
C MET A 1 -30.24 -3.84 5.93
N SER A 2 -29.98 -4.02 7.23
CA SER A 2 -30.08 -2.89 8.17
C SER A 2 -28.86 -1.96 8.03
N GLU A 3 -29.00 -0.66 8.32
CA GLU A 3 -27.86 0.28 8.26
C GLU A 3 -26.66 -0.20 9.09
N LEU A 4 -26.94 -0.77 10.27
CA LEU A 4 -25.90 -1.33 11.14
C LEU A 4 -25.13 -2.48 10.47
N SER A 5 -25.79 -3.28 9.64
CA SER A 5 -25.13 -4.37 8.91
C SER A 5 -24.24 -3.85 7.77
N VAL A 6 -24.55 -2.70 7.18
CA VAL A 6 -23.68 -2.03 6.19
C VAL A 6 -22.44 -1.47 6.88
N LEU A 7 -22.60 -0.77 8.01
CA LEU A 7 -21.49 -0.19 8.77
C LEU A 7 -20.50 -1.25 9.28
N LYS A 8 -20.99 -2.39 9.76
CA LYS A 8 -20.14 -3.52 10.21
C LYS A 8 -19.25 -4.09 9.09
N ASN A 9 -19.60 -3.87 7.84
CA ASN A 9 -18.88 -4.40 6.69
C ASN A 9 -17.88 -3.39 6.08
N MET A 10 -17.83 -2.17 6.59
CA MET A 10 -17.01 -1.07 6.06
C MET A 10 -15.52 -1.29 6.31
N VAL A 11 -15.14 -1.81 7.47
CA VAL A 11 -13.73 -2.04 7.83
C VAL A 11 -13.52 -3.53 8.00
N ARG A 12 -12.54 -4.10 7.28
CA ARG A 12 -12.24 -5.53 7.32
C ARG A 12 -10.74 -5.78 7.29
N THR A 13 -10.33 -6.90 7.84
CA THR A 13 -8.97 -7.41 7.69
C THR A 13 -8.99 -8.77 7.03
N GLY A 14 -7.94 -9.09 6.29
CA GLY A 14 -7.85 -10.36 5.57
C GLY A 14 -6.46 -10.64 5.05
N ILE A 15 -6.32 -11.80 4.42
CA ILE A 15 -5.04 -12.28 3.88
C ILE A 15 -5.03 -12.07 2.37
N VAL A 16 -3.98 -11.45 1.84
CA VAL A 16 -3.85 -11.22 0.40
C VAL A 16 -3.68 -12.56 -0.33
N SER A 17 -4.55 -12.81 -1.30
CA SER A 17 -4.54 -14.05 -2.09
C SER A 17 -3.83 -13.88 -3.44
N SER A 18 -3.93 -12.70 -4.06
CA SER A 18 -3.20 -12.37 -5.29
C SER A 18 -2.98 -10.86 -5.45
N VAL A 19 -1.99 -10.49 -6.24
CA VAL A 19 -1.63 -9.09 -6.52
C VAL A 19 -1.41 -8.91 -8.01
N ASN A 20 -2.05 -7.88 -8.57
CA ASN A 20 -1.81 -7.43 -9.93
C ASN A 20 -1.07 -6.09 -9.89
N ALA A 21 0.26 -6.14 -10.01
CA ALA A 21 1.11 -4.96 -9.95
C ALA A 21 0.88 -3.97 -11.10
N GLY A 22 0.49 -4.45 -12.29
CA GLY A 22 0.20 -3.61 -13.44
C GLY A 22 -1.04 -2.73 -13.24
N ASN A 23 -2.07 -3.28 -12.59
CA ASN A 23 -3.33 -2.58 -12.30
C ASN A 23 -3.42 -1.98 -10.89
N ARG A 24 -2.38 -2.21 -10.06
CA ARG A 24 -2.32 -1.79 -8.66
C ARG A 24 -3.52 -2.30 -7.85
N THR A 25 -3.86 -3.57 -8.02
CA THR A 25 -4.97 -4.23 -7.34
C THR A 25 -4.50 -5.49 -6.60
N ALA A 26 -5.27 -5.87 -5.58
CA ALA A 26 -5.06 -7.10 -4.84
C ALA A 26 -6.41 -7.77 -4.55
N ARG A 27 -6.40 -9.11 -4.47
CA ARG A 27 -7.50 -9.89 -3.92
C ARG A 27 -7.18 -10.26 -2.49
N VAL A 28 -8.19 -10.22 -1.63
CA VAL A 28 -8.06 -10.49 -0.20
C VAL A 28 -9.09 -11.54 0.20
N THR A 29 -8.62 -12.56 0.89
CA THR A 29 -9.43 -13.59 1.51
C THR A 29 -9.86 -13.12 2.90
N PHE A 30 -11.18 -13.04 3.09
CA PHE A 30 -11.82 -12.65 4.34
C PHE A 30 -12.42 -13.89 5.01
N SER A 31 -11.82 -14.29 6.13
CA SER A 31 -12.27 -15.45 6.92
C SER A 31 -13.40 -15.10 7.89
N ASP A 32 -13.75 -13.82 8.03
CA ASP A 32 -14.79 -13.32 8.93
C ASP A 32 -16.22 -13.47 8.37
N LYS A 33 -16.35 -13.88 7.10
CA LYS A 33 -17.63 -14.02 6.39
C LYS A 33 -18.17 -15.45 6.40
N GLY A 34 -18.61 -15.91 7.56
CA GLY A 34 -19.41 -17.14 7.70
C GLY A 34 -18.58 -18.43 7.65
N GLU A 35 -19.20 -19.53 7.22
CA GLU A 35 -18.61 -20.89 7.27
C GLU A 35 -17.49 -21.11 6.24
N SER A 36 -17.41 -20.30 5.18
CA SER A 36 -16.40 -20.38 4.13
C SER A 36 -15.72 -19.04 3.88
N PRO A 37 -14.38 -18.97 3.80
CA PRO A 37 -13.68 -17.74 3.46
C PRO A 37 -14.14 -17.17 2.11
N ILE A 38 -14.38 -15.86 2.05
CA ILE A 38 -14.77 -15.16 0.82
C ILE A 38 -13.55 -14.44 0.25
N VAL A 39 -13.30 -14.61 -1.05
CA VAL A 39 -12.27 -13.85 -1.78
C VAL A 39 -12.90 -12.61 -2.41
N SER A 40 -12.26 -11.46 -2.23
CA SER A 40 -12.69 -10.19 -2.83
C SER A 40 -12.57 -10.17 -4.36
N GLY A 41 -13.15 -9.12 -4.96
CA GLY A 41 -12.74 -8.63 -6.27
C GLY A 41 -11.34 -8.01 -6.26
N GLU A 42 -10.96 -7.37 -7.37
CA GLU A 42 -9.67 -6.67 -7.52
C GLU A 42 -9.70 -5.32 -6.78
N LEU A 43 -9.40 -5.34 -5.48
CA LEU A 43 -9.42 -4.14 -4.64
C LEU A 43 -8.25 -3.23 -4.99
N LYS A 44 -8.51 -1.93 -5.13
CA LYS A 44 -7.47 -0.93 -5.40
C LYS A 44 -6.57 -0.77 -4.18
N VAL A 45 -5.25 -0.78 -4.39
CA VAL A 45 -4.29 -0.55 -3.30
C VAL A 45 -4.02 0.95 -3.19
N LEU A 46 -4.27 1.52 -2.02
CA LEU A 46 -4.01 2.94 -1.74
C LEU A 46 -2.53 3.26 -2.01
N LYS A 47 -2.25 4.40 -2.65
CA LYS A 47 -0.89 4.87 -2.90
C LYS A 47 -0.50 5.91 -1.85
N ASN A 48 0.48 5.57 -1.03
CA ASN A 48 1.20 6.53 -0.21
C ASN A 48 2.71 6.37 -0.46
N ALA A 49 3.22 6.99 -1.52
CA ALA A 49 4.65 6.90 -1.82
C ALA A 49 5.40 7.86 -0.89
N PRO A 50 6.45 7.42 -0.17
CA PRO A 50 7.33 8.35 0.52
C PRO A 50 8.03 9.24 -0.52
N PHE A 51 8.30 10.49 -0.17
CA PHE A 51 9.11 11.38 -0.99
C PHE A 51 10.33 11.80 -0.19
N ILE A 52 11.51 11.75 -0.80
CA ILE A 52 12.78 12.12 -0.17
C ILE A 52 13.53 13.04 -1.13
N PRO A 53 13.85 14.29 -0.75
CA PRO A 53 13.53 14.93 0.54
C PRO A 53 12.10 15.49 0.59
N ALA A 54 11.47 15.74 -0.55
CA ALA A 54 10.15 16.38 -0.63
C ALA A 54 9.38 15.94 -1.87
N GLN A 55 8.06 16.12 -1.81
CA GLN A 55 7.19 15.96 -2.97
C GLN A 55 7.58 16.99 -4.05
N ASN A 56 7.78 16.53 -5.28
CA ASN A 56 8.23 17.32 -6.45
C ASN A 56 9.71 17.78 -6.44
N ALA A 57 10.54 17.26 -5.54
CA ALA A 57 12.00 17.43 -5.61
C ALA A 57 12.67 16.20 -6.29
N PRO A 58 13.87 16.35 -6.88
CA PRO A 58 14.67 15.21 -7.32
C PRO A 58 14.88 14.22 -6.16
N GLN A 59 14.54 12.95 -6.38
CA GLN A 59 14.62 11.92 -5.34
C GLN A 59 16.08 11.49 -5.12
N ARG A 60 16.67 11.90 -3.99
CA ARG A 60 18.10 11.74 -3.67
C ARG A 60 18.32 11.57 -2.17
N THR A 61 19.44 10.96 -1.81
CA THR A 61 19.95 10.98 -0.42
C THR A 61 20.43 12.38 -0.05
N GLU A 62 20.66 12.61 1.25
CA GLU A 62 21.34 13.83 1.71
C GLU A 62 22.73 13.95 1.06
N THR A 63 23.21 15.20 0.94
CA THR A 63 24.53 15.49 0.40
C THR A 63 25.55 15.32 1.52
N GLU A 64 26.47 14.36 1.40
CA GLU A 64 27.58 14.27 2.37
C GLU A 64 28.50 15.49 2.23
N SER A 65 28.85 16.11 3.36
CA SER A 65 29.85 17.18 3.39
C SER A 65 31.23 16.54 3.23
N GLY A 66 31.79 16.70 2.05
CA GLY A 66 33.10 16.21 1.71
C GLY A 66 34.23 16.75 2.61
N GLY A 67 35.05 15.87 3.19
CA GLY A 67 36.26 16.23 3.93
C GLY A 67 37.37 16.76 3.00
N SER A 68 38.31 17.55 3.51
CA SER A 68 39.33 18.19 2.67
C SER A 68 40.47 17.24 2.29
N GLY A 69 40.80 17.17 0.99
CA GLY A 69 42.15 16.82 0.52
C GLY A 69 42.24 15.80 -0.62
N ASP A 70 41.21 14.99 -0.85
CA ASP A 70 41.19 13.96 -1.90
C ASP A 70 39.86 13.97 -2.67
N ALA A 71 39.88 13.63 -3.96
CA ALA A 71 38.70 13.64 -4.83
C ALA A 71 37.63 12.64 -4.35
N ALA A 72 38.05 11.59 -3.65
CA ALA A 72 37.17 10.63 -2.98
C ALA A 72 36.33 11.26 -1.84
N PHE A 73 36.71 12.44 -1.36
CA PHE A 73 36.00 13.19 -0.33
C PHE A 73 35.25 14.40 -0.92
N ALA A 74 34.98 14.45 -2.23
CA ALA A 74 34.08 15.46 -2.78
C ALA A 74 32.62 15.19 -2.36
N GLY A 75 31.85 16.24 -2.09
CA GLY A 75 30.43 16.11 -1.78
C GLY A 75 29.69 15.41 -2.93
N HIS A 76 28.92 14.37 -2.62
CA HIS A 76 28.18 13.59 -3.60
C HIS A 76 26.81 13.19 -3.06
N SER A 77 25.96 12.68 -3.96
CA SER A 77 24.63 12.20 -3.63
C SER A 77 24.31 10.97 -4.48
N HIS A 78 23.49 10.06 -3.95
CA HIS A 78 23.01 8.91 -4.69
C HIS A 78 21.56 9.11 -5.14
N ALA A 79 21.26 8.67 -6.37
CA ALA A 79 19.88 8.62 -6.85
C ALA A 79 19.12 7.51 -6.12
N VAL A 80 17.90 7.81 -5.67
CA VAL A 80 17.02 6.84 -5.02
C VAL A 80 15.83 6.54 -5.94
N LYS A 81 15.51 5.26 -6.08
CA LYS A 81 14.28 4.82 -6.74
C LYS A 81 13.23 4.49 -5.70
N ILE A 82 12.18 5.31 -5.62
CA ILE A 82 11.04 5.06 -4.75
C ILE A 82 9.93 4.40 -5.55
N SER A 83 9.59 3.16 -5.18
CA SER A 83 8.41 2.48 -5.67
C SER A 83 7.31 2.58 -4.59
N PRO A 84 6.06 2.92 -4.96
CA PRO A 84 4.96 2.84 -4.02
C PRO A 84 4.79 1.42 -3.48
N TRP A 85 4.35 1.30 -2.24
CA TRP A 85 4.03 0.01 -1.65
C TRP A 85 2.88 -0.70 -2.38
N LEU A 86 3.01 -2.02 -2.46
CA LEU A 86 2.01 -3.02 -2.83
C LEU A 86 2.16 -4.19 -1.84
N PRO A 87 1.08 -4.84 -1.41
CA PRO A 87 1.19 -6.04 -0.59
C PRO A 87 1.75 -7.21 -1.39
N SER A 88 2.11 -8.28 -0.68
CA SER A 88 2.46 -9.60 -1.22
C SER A 88 1.36 -10.62 -0.89
N PRO A 89 1.20 -11.69 -1.69
CA PRO A 89 0.36 -12.82 -1.30
C PRO A 89 0.79 -13.38 0.07
N GLY A 90 -0.17 -13.60 0.96
CA GLY A 90 0.05 -14.01 2.35
C GLY A 90 0.09 -12.87 3.36
N ASP A 91 0.25 -11.61 2.92
CA ASP A 91 0.25 -10.46 3.84
C ASP A 91 -1.12 -10.28 4.48
N TYR A 92 -1.12 -9.94 5.77
CA TYR A 92 -2.33 -9.52 6.48
C TYR A 92 -2.56 -8.03 6.22
N VAL A 93 -3.75 -7.65 5.77
CA VAL A 93 -4.05 -6.30 5.31
C VAL A 93 -5.34 -5.75 5.89
N LEU A 94 -5.41 -4.43 5.98
CA LEU A 94 -6.62 -3.67 6.30
C LEU A 94 -7.30 -3.19 5.02
N CYS A 95 -8.60 -3.42 4.94
CA CYS A 95 -9.47 -3.05 3.82
C CYS A 95 -10.59 -2.12 4.28
N ILE A 96 -10.92 -1.13 3.46
CA ILE A 96 -12.07 -0.24 3.65
C ILE A 96 -13.02 -0.37 2.45
N TYR A 97 -14.31 -0.61 2.71
CA TYR A 97 -15.38 -0.69 1.72
C TYR A 97 -16.29 0.53 1.77
N LEU A 98 -16.77 0.95 0.62
CA LEU A 98 -17.79 2.00 0.54
C LEU A 98 -19.14 1.46 1.07
N PRO A 99 -19.84 2.20 1.95
CA PRO A 99 -21.10 1.75 2.56
C PRO A 99 -22.29 1.93 1.61
N THR A 100 -22.16 1.44 0.37
CA THR A 100 -23.21 1.45 -0.65
C THR A 100 -23.58 0.02 -1.02
N GLU A 101 -24.73 -0.16 -1.66
CA GLU A 101 -25.06 -1.43 -2.31
C GLU A 101 -23.99 -1.71 -3.40
N ASP A 102 -23.41 -2.92 -3.38
CA ASP A 102 -22.32 -3.34 -4.26
C ASP A 102 -21.08 -2.42 -4.29
N GLY A 103 -20.83 -1.69 -3.20
CA GLY A 103 -19.66 -0.82 -3.07
C GLY A 103 -18.34 -1.58 -3.18
N ASP A 104 -17.41 -1.04 -3.95
CA ASP A 104 -16.03 -1.56 -4.02
C ASP A 104 -15.23 -1.19 -2.75
N GLY A 105 -14.03 -1.76 -2.63
CA GLY A 105 -13.14 -1.53 -1.51
C GLY A 105 -11.69 -1.25 -1.89
N PHE A 106 -10.94 -0.84 -0.88
CA PHE A 106 -9.54 -0.45 -1.00
C PHE A 106 -8.70 -1.20 0.02
N VAL A 107 -7.52 -1.66 -0.39
CA VAL A 107 -6.47 -2.09 0.54
C VAL A 107 -5.70 -0.84 0.96
N ILE A 108 -5.66 -0.55 2.26
CA ILE A 108 -5.06 0.69 2.78
C ILE A 108 -3.71 0.48 3.47
N GLY A 109 -3.34 -0.75 3.81
CA GLY A 109 -2.06 -1.07 4.43
C GLY A 109 -1.92 -2.54 4.80
N GLY A 110 -0.67 -2.97 4.97
CA GLY A 110 -0.30 -4.25 5.58
C GLY A 110 -0.09 -4.10 7.09
N ILE A 111 -0.30 -5.18 7.83
CA ILE A 111 -0.19 -5.28 9.29
C ILE A 111 0.89 -6.29 9.65
#